data_AF-A0A7V9GC29-F1
#
_entry.id   AF-A0A7V9GC29-F1
#
_cell.length_a   1.000
_cell.length_b   1.000
_cell.length_c   1.000
_cell.angle_alpha   90.00
_cell.angle_beta   90.00
_cell.angle_gamma   90.00
#
_symmetry.space_group_name_H-M   'P 1'
#
loop_
_entity.id
_entity.type
_entity.pdbx_description
1 polymer ?
#
loop_
_entity_poly.entity_id
_entity_poly.type
_entity_poly.pdbx_seq_one_letter_code
_entity_poly.pdbx_strand_id
1 'polypeptide(L)'
;MKYKIEFKPRAMKDLRAINRDDAERILVKVRAMENNLAGNVKHLTDFEPQYRLRVGDYRILFDIENDSVIVYHIKHRREAH
;
A
#
# COMPACT_ATOMS: atom_id res chain seq x y z
N MET A 1 -0.04 -16.69 -7.55
CA MET A 1 -0.74 -15.69 -8.38
C MET A 1 0.14 -14.45 -8.46
N LYS A 2 0.19 -13.80 -9.63
CA LYS A 2 1.01 -12.60 -9.84
C LYS A 2 0.09 -11.40 -9.98
N TYR A 3 0.15 -10.49 -9.01
CA TYR A 3 -0.63 -9.25 -9.04
C TYR A 3 0.14 -8.15 -9.78
N LYS A 4 -0.55 -7.34 -10.58
CA LYS A 4 0.00 -6.08 -11.07
C LYS A 4 -0.12 -5.01 -9.99
N ILE A 5 0.81 -4.07 -9.91
CA ILE A 5 0.73 -2.97 -8.95
C ILE A 5 0.47 -1.67 -9.69
N GLU A 6 -0.57 -0.97 -9.27
CA GLU A 6 -0.94 0.33 -9.81
C GLU A 6 -1.02 1.36 -8.69
N PHE A 7 -0.40 2.53 -8.89
CA PHE A 7 -0.47 3.64 -7.95
C PHE A 7 -1.42 4.71 -8.50
N LYS A 8 -2.44 5.07 -7.73
CA LYS A 8 -3.24 6.26 -8.05
C LYS A 8 -2.40 7.52 -7.88
N PRO A 9 -2.72 8.63 -8.58
CA PRO A 9 -1.96 9.88 -8.48
C PRO A 9 -1.81 10.40 -7.03
N ARG A 10 -2.79 10.14 -6.16
CA ARG A 10 -2.72 10.49 -4.73
C ARG A 10 -1.65 9.68 -4.00
N ALA A 11 -1.62 8.36 -4.16
CA ALA A 11 -0.57 7.50 -3.59
C ALA A 11 0.83 7.91 -4.05
N MET A 12 0.99 8.33 -5.31
CA MET A 12 2.28 8.82 -5.81
C MET A 12 2.69 10.15 -5.15
N LYS A 13 1.73 11.04 -4.87
CA LYS A 13 2.00 12.27 -4.10
C LYS A 13 2.38 11.95 -2.66
N ASP A 14 1.66 11.05 -2.02
CA ASP A 14 1.94 10.57 -0.66
C ASP A 14 3.37 10.00 -0.59
N LEU A 15 3.73 9.11 -1.53
CA LEU A 15 5.06 8.50 -1.59
C LEU A 15 6.18 9.55 -1.74
N ARG A 16 5.96 10.61 -2.53
CA ARG A 16 6.95 11.68 -2.74
C ARG A 16 7.14 12.57 -1.51
N ALA A 17 6.15 12.64 -0.61
CA ALA A 17 6.24 13.39 0.63
C ALA A 17 6.98 12.63 1.74
N ILE A 18 7.20 11.32 1.55
CA ILE A 18 7.90 10.45 2.49
C ILE A 18 9.41 10.60 2.27
N ASN A 19 10.19 10.48 3.35
CA ASN A 19 11.65 10.47 3.24
C ASN A 19 12.12 9.30 2.36
N ARG A 20 13.32 9.42 1.78
CA ARG A 20 13.82 8.44 0.81
C ARG A 20 13.88 7.02 1.35
N ASP A 21 14.40 6.84 2.57
CA ASP A 21 14.61 5.52 3.16
C ASP A 21 13.30 4.76 3.38
N ASP A 22 12.27 5.46 3.89
CA ASP A 22 10.96 4.88 4.11
C ASP A 22 10.22 4.66 2.79
N ALA A 23 10.34 5.56 1.82
CA ALA A 23 9.77 5.37 0.48
C ALA A 23 10.37 4.13 -0.21
N GLU A 24 11.69 3.92 -0.13
CA GLU A 24 12.36 2.74 -0.66
C GLU A 24 11.86 1.46 0.02
N ARG A 25 11.74 1.46 1.36
CA ARG A 25 11.18 0.32 2.11
C ARG A 25 9.73 0.00 1.71
N ILE A 26 8.90 1.03 1.53
CA ILE A 26 7.53 0.89 1.07
C ILE A 26 7.50 0.26 -0.31
N LEU A 27 8.28 0.76 -1.27
CA LEU A 27 8.33 0.22 -2.63
C LEU A 27 8.76 -1.26 -2.66
N VAL A 28 9.76 -1.64 -1.86
CA VAL A 28 10.20 -3.05 -1.75
C VAL A 28 9.07 -3.93 -1.25
N LYS A 29 8.36 -3.51 -0.20
CA LYS A 29 7.26 -4.28 0.39
C LYS A 29 6.03 -4.33 -0.51
N VAL A 30 5.73 -3.23 -1.22
CA VAL A 30 4.64 -3.18 -2.19
C VAL A 30 4.95 -4.13 -3.35
N ARG A 31 6.17 -4.12 -3.91
CA ARG A 31 6.60 -5.09 -4.94
C ARG A 31 6.54 -6.53 -4.46
N ALA A 32 6.82 -6.81 -3.19
CA ALA A 32 6.68 -8.15 -2.64
C ALA A 32 5.23 -8.66 -2.69
N MET A 33 4.22 -7.77 -2.71
CA MET A 33 2.81 -8.16 -2.85
C MET A 33 2.46 -8.73 -4.22
N GLU A 34 3.26 -8.47 -5.28
CA GLU A 34 3.06 -9.10 -6.58
C GLU A 34 3.02 -10.61 -6.46
N ASN A 35 3.81 -11.18 -5.55
CA ASN A 35 3.88 -12.61 -5.30
C ASN A 35 3.01 -13.01 -4.10
N ASN A 36 1.70 -13.12 -4.33
CA ASN A 36 0.73 -13.66 -3.35
C ASN A 36 0.42 -12.77 -2.13
N LEU A 37 0.38 -11.43 -2.30
CA LEU A 37 0.03 -10.47 -1.23
C LEU A 37 0.89 -10.63 0.04
N ALA A 38 2.16 -11.04 -0.14
CA ALA A 38 3.05 -11.33 0.97
C ALA A 38 3.25 -10.09 1.86
N GLY A 39 3.01 -10.23 3.16
CA GLY A 39 3.26 -9.18 4.15
C GLY A 39 2.21 -9.08 5.23
N ASN A 40 2.26 -7.98 5.99
CA ASN A 40 1.29 -7.66 7.04
C ASN A 40 0.07 -6.98 6.41
N VAL A 41 -0.66 -7.75 5.60
CA VAL A 41 -1.89 -7.33 4.92
C VAL A 41 -3.07 -7.66 5.83
N LYS A 42 -4.00 -6.71 5.97
CA LYS A 42 -5.26 -6.90 6.68
C LYS A 42 -6.41 -6.36 5.84
N HIS A 43 -7.49 -7.14 5.75
CA HIS A 43 -8.77 -6.67 5.24
C HIS A 43 -9.45 -5.77 6.29
N LEU A 44 -9.90 -4.60 5.86
CA LEU A 44 -10.60 -3.61 6.67
C LEU A 44 -12.10 -3.80 6.43
N THR A 45 -12.85 -4.08 7.49
CA THR A 45 -14.32 -4.11 7.45
C THR A 45 -14.84 -2.68 7.39
N ASP A 46 -15.81 -2.41 6.50
CA ASP A 46 -16.47 -1.10 6.34
C ASP A 46 -15.54 0.08 5.98
N PHE A 47 -14.46 -0.19 5.23
CA PHE A 47 -13.53 0.84 4.79
C PHE A 47 -13.26 0.72 3.28
N GLU A 48 -13.20 1.86 2.59
CA GLU A 48 -12.71 1.96 1.21
C GLU A 48 -11.43 2.81 1.22
N PRO A 49 -10.26 2.27 0.86
CA PRO A 49 -9.99 0.92 0.32
C PRO A 49 -10.05 -0.21 1.37
N GLN A 50 -10.42 -1.41 0.94
CA GLN A 50 -10.70 -2.57 1.78
C GLN A 50 -9.45 -3.29 2.31
N TYR A 51 -8.25 -2.97 1.83
CA TYR A 51 -7.02 -3.60 2.30
C TYR A 51 -5.99 -2.60 2.81
N ARG A 52 -5.18 -3.08 3.76
CA ARG A 52 -4.04 -2.34 4.29
C ARG A 52 -2.81 -3.22 4.44
N LEU A 53 -1.69 -2.77 3.88
CA LEU A 53 -0.35 -3.28 4.18
C LEU A 53 0.34 -2.36 5.20
N ARG A 54 0.92 -2.96 6.25
CA ARG A 54 1.78 -2.24 7.21
C ARG A 54 3.27 -2.35 6.83
N VAL A 55 3.95 -1.21 6.72
CA VAL A 55 5.40 -1.13 6.50
C VAL A 55 5.99 -0.15 7.52
N GLY A 56 6.58 -0.68 8.60
CA GLY A 56 7.07 0.15 9.70
C GLY A 56 5.95 1.01 10.31
N ASP A 57 6.14 2.32 10.22
CA ASP A 57 5.19 3.34 10.66
C ASP A 57 4.27 3.85 9.54
N TYR A 58 4.28 3.24 8.36
CA TYR A 58 3.39 3.60 7.26
C TYR A 58 2.31 2.53 7.04
N ARG A 59 1.13 3.00 6.63
CA ARG A 59 -0.02 2.22 6.21
C ARG A 59 -0.29 2.50 4.73
N ILE A 60 -0.23 1.46 3.93
CA ILE A 60 -0.56 1.50 2.51
C ILE A 60 -1.98 0.98 2.36
N LEU A 61 -2.89 1.84 1.92
CA LEU A 61 -4.30 1.51 1.69
C LEU A 61 -4.49 1.18 0.21
N PHE A 62 -5.04 0.00 -0.07
CA PHE A 62 -5.18 -0.52 -1.42
C PHE A 62 -6.41 -1.39 -1.58
N ASP A 63 -6.82 -1.62 -2.84
CA ASP A 63 -7.78 -2.66 -3.20
C ASP A 63 -7.17 -3.65 -4.19
N ILE A 64 -7.85 -4.77 -4.39
CA ILE A 64 -7.50 -5.78 -5.36
C ILE A 64 -8.63 -5.85 -6.39
N GLU A 65 -8.34 -5.45 -7.62
CA GLU A 65 -9.29 -5.46 -8.74
C GLU A 65 -8.66 -6.21 -9.92
N ASN A 66 -9.32 -7.25 -10.45
CA ASN A 66 -8.87 -7.97 -11.65
C ASN A 66 -7.37 -8.35 -11.62
N ASP A 67 -6.92 -9.01 -10.54
CA ASP A 67 -5.51 -9.36 -10.30
C ASP A 67 -4.54 -8.15 -10.25
N SER A 68 -5.05 -6.98 -9.92
CA SER A 68 -4.25 -5.76 -9.76
C SER A 68 -4.43 -5.18 -8.37
N VAL A 69 -3.32 -4.92 -7.68
CA VAL A 69 -3.25 -4.19 -6.43
C VAL A 69 -3.24 -2.71 -6.75
N ILE A 70 -4.33 -2.02 -6.43
CA ILE A 70 -4.52 -0.60 -6.66
C ILE A 70 -4.25 0.15 -5.37
N VAL A 71 -3.11 0.83 -5.30
CA VAL A 71 -2.69 1.63 -4.14
C VAL A 71 -3.31 3.02 -4.23
N TYR A 72 -4.13 3.35 -3.23
CA TYR A 72 -4.83 4.64 -3.15
C TYR A 72 -4.08 5.66 -2.29
N HIS A 73 -3.55 5.22 -1.15
CA HIS A 73 -2.95 6.11 -0.15
C HIS A 73 -1.78 5.46 0.58
N ILE A 74 -0.80 6.28 0.95
CA ILE A 74 0.34 5.87 1.79
C ILE A 74 0.45 6.86 2.94
N LYS A 75 -0.08 6.47 4.11
CA LYS A 75 -0.20 7.38 5.25
C LYS A 75 0.69 6.95 6.40
N HIS A 76 1.20 7.92 7.15
CA HIS A 76 1.86 7.61 8.41
C HIS A 76 0.84 7.06 9.41
N ARG A 77 1.29 6.19 10.34
CA ARG A 77 0.46 5.53 11.34
C ARG A 77 -0.33 6.51 12.22
N ARG A 78 0.19 7.72 12.38
CA ARG A 78 -0.43 8.80 13.15
C ARG A 78 -1.58 9.49 12.41
N GLU A 79 -1.60 9.44 11.08
CA GLU A 79 -2.58 10.13 10.23
C GLU A 79 -3.66 9.20 9.66
N ALA A 80 -3.47 7.88 9.80
CA ALA A 80 -4.39 6.86 9.34
C ALA A 80 -5.17 6.28 10.54
N HIS A 81 -6.26 6.95 10.91
CA HIS A 81 -7.30 6.49 11.82
C HIS A 81 -8.66 6.56 11.14
#